data_AF-A0A933NDP9-F1
#
_entry.id   AF-A0A933NDP9-F1
#
_cell.length_a   1.000
_cell.length_b   1.000
_cell.length_c   1.000
_cell.angle_alpha   90.00
_cell.angle_beta   90.00
_cell.angle_gamma   90.00
#
_symmetry.space_group_name_H-M   'P 1'
#
loop_
_entity.id
_entity.type
_entity.pdbx_description
1 polymer ?
#
loop_
_entity_poly.entity_id
_entity_poly.type
_entity_poly.pdbx_seq_one_letter_code
_entity_poly.pdbx_strand_id
1 'polypeptide(L)'
;MINVAINGFGRIGRQVVGAMLEKGVLGKEINVVAAVDITTDADYFAYQLKYDSIHGRFKGEIKTDKSKPELKENDLIVVGGCTIRCLMAVKDLSQLPWKDLGVELVIESTGLFNDAGLARGHLAAGAKKVLLTAPGKGEGVKTIVMGVNEAEYHPTEHHIVSNASCTTNCLAPVVHVLMKEGIGIETGLMTTIHAYTATQKTVD
;
A
#
# COMPACT_ATOMS: atom_id res chain seq x y z
N MET A 1 15.80 4.57 8.68
CA MET A 1 14.34 4.48 8.60
C MET A 1 13.93 4.99 7.23
N ILE A 2 13.08 4.28 6.49
CA ILE A 2 12.61 4.71 5.17
C ILE A 2 11.31 5.50 5.32
N ASN A 3 11.21 6.63 4.62
CA ASN A 3 9.98 7.43 4.61
C ASN A 3 8.99 6.88 3.58
N VAL A 4 7.80 6.49 4.06
CA VAL A 4 6.75 5.87 3.28
C VAL A 4 5.49 6.72 3.28
N ALA A 5 4.86 6.87 2.12
CA ALA A 5 3.50 7.39 2.01
C ALA A 5 2.54 6.29 1.55
N ILE A 6 1.30 6.32 2.06
CA ILE A 6 0.22 5.44 1.62
C ILE A 6 -0.75 6.25 0.76
N ASN A 7 -0.83 5.97 -0.54
CA ASN A 7 -1.83 6.58 -1.41
C ASN A 7 -3.07 5.67 -1.49
N GLY A 8 -4.22 6.14 -1.01
CA GLY A 8 -5.42 5.35 -0.81
C GLY A 8 -5.44 4.66 0.56
N PHE A 9 -5.92 5.37 1.58
CA PHE A 9 -6.03 4.89 2.96
C PHE A 9 -7.32 4.07 3.24
N GLY A 10 -7.73 3.30 2.24
CA GLY A 10 -8.84 2.37 2.29
C GLY A 10 -8.49 1.05 2.99
N ARG A 11 -9.18 -0.04 2.60
CA ARG A 11 -9.01 -1.38 3.21
C ARG A 11 -7.55 -1.84 3.22
N ILE A 12 -6.87 -1.81 2.06
CA ILE A 12 -5.49 -2.29 1.93
C ILE A 12 -4.50 -1.34 2.62
N GLY A 13 -4.62 -0.03 2.41
CA GLY A 13 -3.73 0.96 3.03
C GLY A 13 -3.71 0.87 4.56
N ARG A 14 -4.89 0.69 5.20
CA ARG A 14 -4.98 0.50 6.66
C ARG A 14 -4.39 -0.83 7.12
N GLN A 15 -4.63 -1.91 6.38
CA GLN A 15 -4.06 -3.23 6.69
C GLN A 15 -2.52 -3.22 6.60
N VAL A 16 -1.95 -2.48 5.64
CA VAL A 16 -0.49 -2.31 5.53
C VAL A 16 0.09 -1.65 6.77
N VAL A 17 -0.52 -0.56 7.28
CA VAL A 17 -0.09 0.08 8.54
C VAL A 17 -0.23 -0.88 9.73
N GLY A 18 -1.34 -1.62 9.80
CA GLY A 18 -1.53 -2.66 10.82
C GLY A 18 -0.44 -3.73 10.79
N ALA A 19 -0.11 -4.26 9.61
CA ALA A 19 0.95 -5.25 9.45
C ALA A 19 2.33 -4.71 9.85
N MET A 20 2.62 -3.43 9.55
CA MET A 20 3.87 -2.78 9.98
C MET A 20 3.97 -2.67 11.50
N LEU A 21 2.85 -2.36 12.18
CA LEU A 21 2.81 -2.33 13.63
C LEU A 21 2.99 -3.72 14.23
N GLU A 22 2.28 -4.73 13.72
CA GLU A 22 2.35 -6.10 14.22
C GLU A 22 3.74 -6.72 14.04
N LYS A 23 4.42 -6.41 12.94
CA LYS A 23 5.82 -6.79 12.71
C LYS A 23 6.82 -5.96 13.52
N GLY A 24 6.37 -4.92 14.22
CA GLY A 24 7.21 -4.09 15.08
C GLY A 24 8.17 -3.17 14.33
N VAL A 25 7.91 -2.89 13.04
CA VAL A 25 8.78 -2.08 12.16
C VAL A 25 8.32 -0.63 12.03
N LEU A 26 7.04 -0.35 12.31
CA LEU A 26 6.47 1.00 12.31
C LEU A 26 7.18 1.88 13.35
N GLY A 27 7.64 3.06 12.94
CA GLY A 27 8.38 4.01 13.78
C GLY A 27 9.81 3.60 14.13
N LYS A 28 10.32 2.49 13.56
CA LYS A 28 11.69 1.99 13.80
C LYS A 28 12.47 1.85 12.49
N GLU A 29 11.95 1.04 11.58
CA GLU A 29 12.52 0.81 10.25
C GLU A 29 11.75 1.56 9.18
N ILE A 30 10.43 1.68 9.36
CA ILE A 30 9.51 2.33 8.43
C ILE A 30 8.86 3.53 9.12
N ASN A 31 9.01 4.71 8.52
CA ASN A 31 8.34 5.93 8.92
C ASN A 31 7.19 6.21 7.96
N VAL A 32 5.94 5.97 8.36
CA VAL A 32 4.80 6.40 7.55
C VAL A 32 4.60 7.90 7.79
N VAL A 33 4.84 8.71 6.76
CA VAL A 33 4.81 10.18 6.87
C VAL A 33 3.51 10.80 6.37
N ALA A 34 2.80 10.09 5.48
CA ALA A 34 1.54 10.57 4.93
C ALA A 34 0.60 9.43 4.54
N ALA A 35 -0.69 9.71 4.65
CA ALA A 35 -1.78 8.90 4.14
C ALA A 35 -2.70 9.80 3.29
N VAL A 36 -3.12 9.30 2.13
CA VAL A 36 -3.98 10.05 1.19
C VAL A 36 -5.32 9.34 1.03
N ASP A 37 -6.42 10.08 1.15
CA ASP A 37 -7.76 9.59 0.79
C ASP A 37 -8.67 10.77 0.42
N ILE A 38 -9.96 10.51 0.20
CA ILE A 38 -10.97 11.52 -0.21
C ILE A 38 -11.32 12.52 0.90
N THR A 39 -10.72 12.40 2.07
CA THR A 39 -10.88 13.28 3.23
C THR A 39 -9.54 13.43 3.95
N THR A 40 -9.39 14.49 4.74
CA THR A 40 -8.24 14.73 5.61
C THR A 40 -8.56 14.55 7.09
N ASP A 41 -9.78 14.12 7.43
CA ASP A 41 -10.24 13.92 8.81
C ASP A 41 -9.47 12.78 9.48
N ALA A 42 -8.52 13.14 10.34
CA ALA A 42 -7.70 12.18 11.06
C ALA A 42 -8.50 11.39 12.11
N ASP A 43 -9.54 11.97 12.70
CA ASP A 43 -10.38 11.29 13.69
C ASP A 43 -11.17 10.15 13.03
N TYR A 44 -11.64 10.38 11.81
CA TYR A 44 -12.29 9.33 11.02
C TYR A 44 -11.32 8.21 10.63
N PHE A 45 -10.11 8.55 10.17
CA PHE A 45 -9.10 7.53 9.88
C PHE A 45 -8.67 6.75 11.12
N ALA A 46 -8.54 7.41 12.28
CA ALA A 46 -8.24 6.75 13.54
C ALA A 46 -9.36 5.77 13.94
N TYR A 47 -10.63 6.17 13.76
CA TYR A 47 -11.77 5.28 13.95
C TYR A 47 -11.69 4.04 13.05
N GLN A 48 -11.47 4.24 11.74
CA GLN A 48 -11.39 3.16 10.75
C GLN A 48 -10.20 2.22 10.97
N LEU A 49 -9.08 2.74 11.50
CA LEU A 49 -7.92 1.93 11.87
C LEU A 49 -8.20 1.14 13.14
N LYS A 50 -8.85 1.75 14.14
CA LYS A 50 -9.12 1.16 15.46
C LYS A 50 -10.09 -0.03 15.42
N TYR A 51 -11.11 0.03 14.56
CA TYR A 51 -12.19 -0.95 14.51
C TYR A 51 -12.32 -1.58 13.12
N ASP A 52 -11.99 -2.87 13.02
CA ASP A 52 -12.16 -3.66 11.81
C ASP A 52 -13.16 -4.81 12.05
N SER A 53 -14.18 -4.92 11.19
CA SER A 53 -15.24 -5.94 11.33
C SER A 53 -14.74 -7.38 11.16
N ILE A 54 -13.63 -7.60 10.44
CA ILE A 54 -13.07 -8.92 10.17
C ILE A 54 -11.85 -9.19 11.05
N HIS A 55 -10.96 -8.20 11.18
CA HIS A 55 -9.69 -8.37 11.89
C HIS A 55 -9.73 -7.93 13.35
N GLY A 56 -10.86 -7.39 13.82
CA GLY A 56 -11.07 -6.99 15.21
C GLY A 56 -10.47 -5.62 15.54
N ARG A 57 -9.97 -5.48 16.77
CA ARG A 57 -9.45 -4.20 17.26
C ARG A 57 -7.97 -4.04 16.96
N PHE A 58 -7.58 -2.83 16.56
CA PHE A 58 -6.18 -2.46 16.43
C PHE A 58 -5.47 -2.52 17.79
N LYS A 59 -4.29 -3.14 17.81
CA LYS A 59 -3.54 -3.39 19.06
C LYS A 59 -2.68 -2.21 19.52
N GLY A 60 -2.43 -1.23 18.63
CA GLY A 60 -1.63 -0.04 18.95
C GLY A 60 -2.45 1.10 19.53
N GLU A 61 -1.77 2.00 20.23
CA GLU A 61 -2.34 3.30 20.59
C GLU A 61 -2.45 4.16 19.31
N ILE A 62 -3.60 4.80 19.13
CA ILE A 62 -3.87 5.72 18.03
C ILE A 62 -4.30 7.05 18.66
N LYS A 63 -3.63 8.13 18.28
CA LYS A 63 -4.01 9.50 18.61
C LYS A 63 -4.16 10.31 17.33
N THR A 64 -4.78 11.46 17.46
CA THR A 64 -4.95 12.43 16.39
C THR A 64 -4.56 13.81 16.88
N ASP A 65 -4.06 14.64 15.98
CA ASP A 65 -3.58 15.98 16.29
C ASP A 65 -3.72 16.91 15.08
N LYS A 66 -3.44 18.20 15.29
CA LYS A 66 -3.43 19.23 14.26
C LYS A 66 -2.00 19.55 13.86
N SER A 67 -1.75 19.61 12.55
CA SER A 67 -0.48 20.10 12.02
C SER A 67 -0.30 21.60 12.22
N LYS A 68 -1.40 22.34 12.39
CA LYS A 68 -1.40 23.77 12.71
C LYS A 68 -2.53 24.12 13.70
N PRO A 69 -2.27 25.01 14.69
CA PRO A 69 -3.27 25.37 15.71
C PRO A 69 -4.59 25.92 15.15
N GLU A 70 -4.54 26.60 14.00
CA GLU A 70 -5.70 27.22 13.34
C GLU A 70 -6.62 26.24 12.61
N LEU A 71 -6.21 24.99 12.42
CA LEU A 71 -7.08 23.99 11.80
C LEU A 71 -8.29 23.70 12.68
N LYS A 72 -9.47 23.54 12.05
CA LYS A 72 -10.69 23.17 12.79
C LYS A 72 -10.63 21.72 13.25
N GLU A 73 -10.24 20.84 12.34
CA GLU A 73 -10.20 19.38 12.50
C GLU A 73 -8.76 18.88 12.58
N ASN A 74 -8.57 17.69 13.13
CA ASN A 74 -7.28 17.01 13.18
C ASN A 74 -6.91 16.49 11.79
N ASP A 75 -5.68 16.71 11.36
CA ASP A 75 -5.12 16.26 10.08
C ASP A 75 -3.85 15.40 10.24
N LEU A 76 -3.54 15.01 11.48
CA LEU A 76 -2.44 14.11 11.81
C LEU A 76 -2.96 12.88 12.55
N ILE A 77 -2.47 11.70 12.18
CA ILE A 77 -2.61 10.46 12.96
C ILE A 77 -1.26 10.16 13.61
N VAL A 78 -1.25 9.88 14.91
CA VAL A 78 -0.06 9.42 15.63
C VAL A 78 -0.26 7.96 16.01
N VAL A 79 0.56 7.09 15.44
CA VAL A 79 0.45 5.64 15.62
C VAL A 79 1.82 4.97 15.48
N GLY A 80 2.15 4.06 16.42
CA GLY A 80 3.38 3.28 16.36
C GLY A 80 4.66 4.11 16.27
N GLY A 81 4.69 5.30 16.88
CA GLY A 81 5.83 6.22 16.81
C GLY A 81 5.92 7.06 15.53
N CYS A 82 5.02 6.86 14.57
CA CYS A 82 4.90 7.71 13.39
C CYS A 82 3.87 8.82 13.60
N THR A 83 4.14 9.99 13.04
CA THR A 83 3.17 11.07 12.83
C THR A 83 2.85 11.12 11.34
N ILE A 84 1.65 10.67 10.99
CA ILE A 84 1.16 10.52 9.62
C ILE A 84 0.28 11.71 9.27
N ARG A 85 0.64 12.44 8.22
CA ARG A 85 -0.18 13.55 7.71
C ARG A 85 -1.29 13.04 6.79
N CYS A 86 -2.52 13.45 7.06
CA CYS A 86 -3.70 13.16 6.24
C CYS A 86 -3.77 14.15 5.09
N LEU A 87 -3.63 13.67 3.86
CA LEU A 87 -3.63 14.49 2.66
C LEU A 87 -4.88 14.22 1.82
N MET A 88 -5.37 15.27 1.17
CA MET A 88 -6.49 15.17 0.24
C MET A 88 -6.04 14.47 -1.04
N ALA A 89 -6.83 13.51 -1.51
CA ALA A 89 -6.63 12.85 -2.80
C ALA A 89 -6.71 13.85 -3.96
N VAL A 90 -5.83 13.64 -4.94
CA VAL A 90 -5.75 14.44 -6.16
C VAL A 90 -5.95 13.55 -7.37
N LYS A 91 -6.45 14.12 -8.46
CA LYS A 91 -6.53 13.42 -9.75
C LYS A 91 -5.16 13.31 -10.43
N ASP A 92 -4.34 14.34 -10.27
CA ASP A 92 -2.98 14.39 -10.80
C ASP A 92 -1.96 14.15 -9.67
N LEU A 93 -1.38 12.94 -9.67
CA LEU A 93 -0.45 12.49 -8.64
C LEU A 93 0.83 13.34 -8.54
N SER A 94 1.19 14.09 -9.59
CA SER A 94 2.37 14.96 -9.59
C SER A 94 2.23 16.17 -8.65
N GLN A 95 0.99 16.48 -8.22
CA GLN A 95 0.70 17.57 -7.28
C GLN A 95 0.91 17.18 -5.82
N LEU A 96 1.15 15.89 -5.53
CA LEU A 96 1.36 15.44 -4.16
C LEU A 96 2.71 15.93 -3.62
N PRO A 97 2.81 16.31 -2.35
CA PRO A 97 4.01 16.93 -1.79
C PRO A 97 5.10 15.92 -1.39
N TRP A 98 5.37 14.91 -2.22
CA TRP A 98 6.30 13.82 -1.89
C TRP A 98 7.73 14.30 -1.67
N LYS A 99 8.19 15.22 -2.50
CA LYS A 99 9.50 15.85 -2.33
C LYS A 99 9.62 16.56 -0.98
N ASP A 100 8.63 17.38 -0.63
CA ASP A 100 8.65 18.20 0.59
C ASP A 100 8.54 17.34 1.86
N LEU A 101 7.78 16.25 1.78
CA LEU A 101 7.67 15.27 2.87
C LEU A 101 8.81 14.26 2.91
N GLY A 102 9.77 14.35 1.98
CA GLY A 102 10.92 13.44 1.89
C GLY A 102 10.51 11.98 1.69
N VAL A 103 9.42 11.73 0.97
CA VAL A 103 8.90 10.38 0.70
C VAL A 103 9.84 9.64 -0.23
N GLU A 104 10.24 8.44 0.17
CA GLU A 104 11.12 7.58 -0.63
C GLU A 104 10.32 6.49 -1.35
N LEU A 105 9.34 5.91 -0.65
CA LEU A 105 8.48 4.87 -1.20
C LEU A 105 7.01 5.28 -1.05
N VAL A 106 6.27 5.23 -2.15
CA VAL A 106 4.81 5.28 -2.11
C VAL A 106 4.26 3.87 -2.20
N ILE A 107 3.35 3.51 -1.29
CA ILE A 107 2.49 2.34 -1.43
C ILE A 107 1.19 2.82 -2.07
N GLU A 108 0.98 2.42 -3.32
CA GLU A 108 -0.17 2.78 -4.12
C GLU A 108 -1.27 1.72 -3.95
N SER A 109 -2.27 2.07 -3.16
CA SER A 109 -3.40 1.21 -2.77
C SER A 109 -4.77 1.80 -3.07
N THR A 110 -4.85 2.80 -3.97
CA THR A 110 -6.14 3.29 -4.50
C THR A 110 -6.78 2.28 -5.46
N GLY A 111 -5.95 1.51 -6.17
CA GLY A 111 -6.37 0.64 -7.27
C GLY A 111 -6.67 1.37 -8.59
N LEU A 112 -6.56 2.70 -8.62
CA LEU A 112 -6.83 3.52 -9.81
C LEU A 112 -5.58 3.75 -10.65
N PHE A 113 -4.41 3.76 -10.01
CA PHE A 113 -3.14 4.12 -10.64
C PHE A 113 -2.22 2.90 -10.86
N ASN A 114 -2.80 1.74 -11.16
CA ASN A 114 -2.04 0.49 -11.36
C ASN A 114 -1.31 0.42 -12.72
N ASP A 115 -1.43 1.46 -13.54
CA ASP A 115 -0.70 1.60 -14.81
C ASP A 115 0.59 2.38 -14.62
N ALA A 116 1.69 1.94 -15.26
CA ALA A 116 3.00 2.59 -15.17
C ALA A 116 2.97 4.08 -15.53
N GLY A 117 2.23 4.46 -16.58
CA GLY A 117 2.12 5.85 -17.03
C GLY A 117 1.50 6.74 -15.96
N LEU A 118 0.47 6.23 -15.29
CA LEU A 118 -0.22 6.95 -14.20
C LEU A 118 0.62 6.97 -12.92
N ALA A 119 1.14 5.82 -12.48
CA ALA A 119 1.93 5.69 -11.26
C ALA A 119 3.23 6.52 -11.29
N ARG A 120 3.79 6.80 -12.48
CA ARG A 120 4.93 7.72 -12.65
C ARG A 120 4.67 9.13 -12.09
N GLY A 121 3.41 9.53 -11.94
CA GLY A 121 3.07 10.79 -11.28
C GLY A 121 3.60 10.88 -9.84
N HIS A 122 3.69 9.77 -9.10
CA HIS A 122 4.35 9.75 -7.79
C HIS A 122 5.84 10.07 -7.87
N LEU A 123 6.53 9.54 -8.89
CA LEU A 123 7.95 9.82 -9.11
C LEU A 123 8.15 11.28 -9.48
N ALA A 124 7.27 11.84 -10.32
CA ALA A 124 7.28 13.24 -10.71
C ALA A 124 7.05 14.19 -9.51
N ALA A 125 6.19 13.79 -8.56
CA ALA A 125 5.97 14.48 -7.29
C ALA A 125 7.17 14.39 -6.31
N GLY A 126 8.17 13.55 -6.60
CA GLY A 126 9.42 13.47 -5.87
C GLY A 126 9.65 12.20 -5.06
N ALA A 127 8.73 11.21 -5.12
CA ALA A 127 9.00 9.89 -4.55
C ALA A 127 10.11 9.16 -5.33
N LYS A 128 10.89 8.30 -4.68
CA LYS A 128 11.97 7.54 -5.36
C LYS A 128 11.47 6.24 -5.98
N LYS A 129 10.49 5.60 -5.34
CA LYS A 129 9.93 4.29 -5.69
C LYS A 129 8.42 4.24 -5.47
N VAL A 130 7.75 3.38 -6.23
CA VAL A 130 6.32 3.09 -6.08
C VAL A 130 6.11 1.58 -5.97
N LEU A 131 5.35 1.15 -4.96
CA LEU A 131 4.87 -0.22 -4.79
C LEU A 131 3.36 -0.25 -5.01
N LEU A 132 2.93 -0.89 -6.10
CA LEU A 132 1.52 -1.14 -6.38
C LEU A 132 1.03 -2.34 -5.56
N THR A 133 -0.09 -2.19 -4.86
CA THR A 133 -0.70 -3.30 -4.10
C THR A 133 -1.66 -4.16 -4.92
N ALA A 134 -1.53 -4.11 -6.25
CA ALA A 134 -2.38 -4.80 -7.22
C ALA A 134 -1.57 -5.11 -8.49
N PRO A 135 -2.07 -5.98 -9.40
CA PRO A 135 -1.41 -6.27 -10.66
C PRO A 135 -1.12 -5.00 -11.47
N GLY A 136 0.16 -4.77 -11.75
CA GLY A 136 0.62 -3.65 -12.54
C GLY A 136 0.31 -3.80 -14.03
N LYS A 137 0.16 -2.68 -14.73
CA LYS A 137 -0.05 -2.59 -16.18
C LYS A 137 0.99 -1.69 -16.83
N GLY A 138 1.27 -1.93 -18.11
CA GLY A 138 2.17 -1.11 -18.92
C GLY A 138 3.65 -1.44 -18.76
N GLU A 139 4.46 -0.91 -19.66
CA GLU A 139 5.91 -1.14 -19.69
C GLU A 139 6.62 -0.46 -18.51
N GLY A 140 7.52 -1.22 -17.88
CA GLY A 140 8.36 -0.76 -16.77
C GLY A 140 7.82 -1.09 -15.38
N VAL A 141 6.69 -1.80 -15.25
CA VAL A 141 6.30 -2.40 -13.96
C VAL A 141 6.92 -3.78 -13.81
N LYS A 142 7.78 -3.96 -12.80
CA LYS A 142 8.26 -5.29 -12.42
C LYS A 142 7.29 -5.91 -11.43
N THR A 143 6.70 -7.05 -11.76
CA THR A 143 5.93 -7.85 -10.80
C THR A 143 6.86 -8.72 -9.97
N ILE A 144 6.74 -8.61 -8.65
CA ILE A 144 7.51 -9.38 -7.67
C ILE A 144 6.54 -10.13 -6.76
N VAL A 145 6.85 -11.40 -6.51
CA VAL A 145 6.20 -12.25 -5.52
C VAL A 145 7.26 -12.74 -4.55
N MET A 146 7.08 -12.43 -3.27
CA MET A 146 8.01 -12.79 -2.20
C MET A 146 8.11 -14.32 -2.04
N GLY A 147 9.33 -14.84 -1.86
CA GLY A 147 9.65 -16.27 -1.81
C GLY A 147 9.73 -16.95 -3.18
N VAL A 148 9.47 -16.23 -4.27
CA VAL A 148 9.42 -16.77 -5.63
C VAL A 148 10.49 -16.10 -6.50
N ASN A 149 10.39 -14.78 -6.70
CA ASN A 149 11.24 -14.06 -7.63
C ASN A 149 11.74 -12.69 -7.11
N GLU A 150 11.73 -12.45 -5.80
CA GLU A 150 12.19 -11.19 -5.18
C GLU A 150 13.65 -10.85 -5.50
N ALA A 151 14.48 -11.85 -5.80
CA ALA A 151 15.88 -11.66 -6.20
C ALA A 151 16.02 -10.99 -7.58
N GLU A 152 14.95 -10.95 -8.39
CA GLU A 152 14.93 -10.26 -9.68
C GLU A 152 14.74 -8.74 -9.53
N TYR A 153 14.61 -8.21 -8.32
CA TYR A 153 14.52 -6.78 -8.10
C TYR A 153 15.87 -6.08 -8.37
N HIS A 154 15.91 -5.23 -9.39
CA HIS A 154 17.04 -4.36 -9.72
C HIS A 154 16.77 -2.92 -9.27
N PRO A 155 17.47 -2.40 -8.24
CA PRO A 155 17.22 -1.06 -7.70
C PRO A 155 17.39 0.10 -8.69
N THR A 156 18.21 -0.06 -9.72
CA THR A 156 18.47 0.97 -10.74
C THR A 156 17.47 0.95 -11.89
N GLU A 157 16.66 -0.09 -12.02
CA GLU A 157 15.74 -0.28 -13.15
C GLU A 157 14.29 -0.27 -12.69
N HIS A 158 13.99 -0.98 -11.60
CA HIS A 158 12.63 -1.20 -11.12
C HIS A 158 12.22 -0.07 -10.18
N HIS A 159 11.71 1.02 -10.74
CA HIS A 159 11.19 2.16 -9.96
C HIS A 159 9.72 2.02 -9.57
N ILE A 160 8.96 1.26 -10.38
CA ILE A 160 7.57 0.91 -10.11
C ILE A 160 7.49 -0.61 -10.05
N VAL A 161 7.09 -1.12 -8.89
CA VAL A 161 7.00 -2.56 -8.62
C VAL A 161 5.57 -2.91 -8.29
N SER A 162 5.07 -4.03 -8.80
CA SER A 162 3.78 -4.59 -8.41
C SER A 162 4.00 -5.76 -7.47
N ASN A 163 3.29 -5.77 -6.35
CA ASN A 163 3.22 -6.93 -5.44
C ASN A 163 2.17 -7.97 -5.91
N ALA A 164 1.88 -7.99 -7.21
CA ALA A 164 0.90 -8.86 -7.86
C ALA A 164 -0.53 -8.75 -7.24
N SER A 165 -1.31 -9.83 -7.31
CA SER A 165 -2.61 -9.97 -6.64
C SER A 165 -2.53 -10.91 -5.44
N CYS A 166 -3.53 -10.89 -4.57
CA CYS A 166 -3.68 -11.88 -3.48
C CYS A 166 -3.69 -13.32 -4.01
N THR A 167 -4.44 -13.59 -5.09
CA THR A 167 -4.51 -14.93 -5.70
C THR A 167 -3.18 -15.35 -6.32
N THR A 168 -2.45 -14.42 -6.96
CA THR A 168 -1.11 -14.70 -7.49
C THR A 168 -0.13 -15.05 -6.37
N ASN A 169 -0.16 -14.31 -5.26
CA ASN A 169 0.68 -14.60 -4.09
C ASN A 169 0.32 -15.93 -3.42
N CYS A 170 -0.91 -16.45 -3.60
CA CYS A 170 -1.31 -17.78 -3.15
C CYS A 170 -0.81 -18.89 -4.10
N LEU A 171 -1.02 -18.73 -5.41
CA LEU A 171 -0.68 -19.75 -6.39
C LEU A 171 0.82 -19.87 -6.68
N ALA A 172 1.51 -18.74 -6.83
CA ALA A 172 2.88 -18.71 -7.32
C ALA A 172 3.86 -19.49 -6.44
N PRO A 173 3.80 -19.47 -5.09
CA PRO A 173 4.65 -20.31 -4.25
C PRO A 173 4.45 -21.81 -4.49
N VAL A 174 3.21 -22.26 -4.71
CA VAL A 174 2.92 -23.68 -5.00
C VAL A 174 3.55 -24.09 -6.34
N VAL A 175 3.31 -23.29 -7.38
CA VAL A 175 3.90 -23.51 -8.70
C VAL A 175 5.43 -23.50 -8.63
N HIS A 176 6.01 -22.56 -7.89
CA HIS A 176 7.46 -22.43 -7.71
C HIS A 176 8.09 -23.68 -7.13
N VAL A 177 7.48 -24.28 -6.09
CA VAL A 177 7.96 -25.53 -5.50
C VAL A 177 7.88 -26.69 -6.50
N LEU A 178 6.75 -26.85 -7.20
CA LEU A 178 6.60 -27.91 -8.21
C LEU A 178 7.67 -27.82 -9.30
N MET A 179 8.01 -26.60 -9.72
CA MET A 179 9.06 -26.37 -10.71
C MET A 179 10.46 -26.61 -10.13
N LYS A 180 10.74 -26.14 -8.90
CA LYS A 180 12.07 -26.28 -8.27
C LYS A 180 12.43 -27.72 -7.88
N GLU A 181 11.45 -28.51 -7.46
CA GLU A 181 11.66 -29.93 -7.11
C GLU A 181 11.72 -30.84 -8.35
N GLY A 182 11.67 -30.27 -9.56
CA GLY A 182 11.78 -31.04 -10.81
C GLY A 182 10.52 -31.84 -11.17
N ILE A 183 9.39 -31.61 -10.50
CA ILE A 183 8.10 -32.24 -10.81
C ILE A 183 7.59 -31.70 -12.16
N GLY A 184 7.71 -30.39 -12.37
CA GLY A 184 7.29 -29.70 -13.59
C GLY A 184 5.77 -29.54 -13.70
N ILE A 185 5.34 -28.76 -14.70
CA ILE A 185 3.94 -28.52 -15.03
C ILE A 185 3.81 -28.51 -16.55
N GLU A 186 3.08 -29.48 -17.11
CA GLU A 186 2.79 -29.51 -18.55
C GLU A 186 1.65 -28.55 -18.90
N THR A 187 0.54 -28.62 -18.15
CA THR A 187 -0.61 -27.71 -18.25
C THR A 187 -1.23 -27.54 -16.86
N GLY A 188 -1.94 -26.43 -16.63
CA GLY A 188 -2.58 -26.13 -15.36
C GLY A 188 -3.87 -25.35 -15.52
N LEU A 189 -4.89 -25.76 -14.76
CA LEU A 189 -6.13 -25.02 -14.58
C LEU A 189 -6.29 -24.74 -13.08
N MET A 190 -6.70 -23.52 -12.73
CA MET A 190 -6.99 -23.17 -11.36
C MET A 190 -8.39 -22.55 -11.23
N THR A 191 -9.02 -22.80 -10.08
CA THR A 191 -10.24 -22.13 -9.66
C THR A 191 -9.99 -21.56 -8.28
N THR A 192 -10.40 -20.31 -8.06
CA THR A 192 -10.39 -19.69 -6.73
C THR A 192 -11.82 -19.49 -6.25
N ILE A 193 -12.17 -20.03 -5.09
CA ILE A 193 -13.39 -19.67 -4.38
C ILE A 193 -13.05 -18.44 -3.54
N HIS A 194 -13.47 -17.27 -4.01
CA HIS A 194 -13.00 -15.99 -3.48
C HIS A 194 -14.09 -15.30 -2.64
N ALA A 195 -13.69 -14.72 -1.50
CA ALA A 195 -14.58 -13.88 -0.69
C ALA A 195 -14.98 -12.62 -1.46
N TYR A 196 -16.14 -12.03 -1.14
CA TYR A 196 -16.54 -10.79 -1.80
C TYR A 196 -15.63 -9.61 -1.41
N THR A 197 -15.52 -8.61 -2.29
CA THR A 197 -14.63 -7.45 -2.12
C THR A 197 -15.37 -6.12 -2.27
N ALA A 198 -14.67 -5.02 -2.02
CA ALA A 198 -15.24 -3.66 -2.05
C ALA A 198 -15.76 -3.22 -3.44
N THR A 199 -15.43 -3.94 -4.52
CA THR A 199 -15.93 -3.64 -5.87
C THR A 199 -17.27 -4.30 -6.18
N GLN A 200 -17.75 -5.21 -5.33
CA GLN A 200 -19.07 -5.83 -5.47
C GLN A 200 -20.16 -4.94 -4.87
N LYS A 201 -21.39 -5.11 -5.38
CA LYS A 201 -22.58 -4.42 -4.90
C LYS A 201 -23.32 -5.25 -3.87
N THR A 202 -24.05 -4.59 -2.98
CA THR A 202 -24.88 -5.24 -1.96
C THR A 202 -26.20 -5.77 -2.51
N VAL A 203 -26.66 -5.19 -3.62
CA VAL A 203 -27.88 -5.55 -4.36
C VAL A 203 -27.56 -5.48 -5.86
N ASP A 204 -28.33 -6.20 -6.66
CA ASP A 204 -28.17 -6.25 -8.13
C ASP A 204 -28.42 -4.88 -8.79
#